data_AF-A0A2D7FJH3-F1
#
_entry.id   AF-A0A2D7FJH3-F1
#
_cell.length_a   1.000
_cell.length_b   1.000
_cell.length_c   1.000
_cell.angle_alpha   90.00
_cell.angle_beta   90.00
_cell.angle_gamma   90.00
#
_symmetry.space_group_name_H-M   'P 1'
#
loop_
_entity.id
_entity.type
_entity.pdbx_description
1 polymer ?
#
loop_
_entity_poly.entity_id
_entity_poly.type
_entity_poly.pdbx_seq_one_letter_code
_entity_poly.pdbx_strand_id
1 'polypeptide(L)'
;MWVKTLRFFGWEAKRTGFHQSQMGCESPDVTCEALSPIRFEVKNTKLCKIKDWMSQAEGDCKPWEIPVIVWRHEARWVAILPNAEDFLEILQKSDLKDLEEQRQINNKPKKA
;
A
#
# COMPACT_ATOMS: atom_id res chain seq x y z
N MET A 1 -10.56 5.79 3.13
CA MET A 1 -9.21 6.35 3.35
C MET A 1 -8.27 5.17 3.58
N TRP A 2 -7.08 5.16 2.97
CA TRP A 2 -6.15 4.03 3.02
C TRP A 2 -5.78 3.61 4.46
N VAL A 3 -5.56 4.58 5.35
CA VAL A 3 -5.32 4.34 6.79
C VAL A 3 -6.36 3.43 7.45
N LYS A 4 -7.65 3.58 7.10
CA LYS A 4 -8.71 2.72 7.65
C LYS A 4 -8.59 1.27 7.16
N THR A 5 -8.15 1.09 5.91
CA THR A 5 -7.89 -0.24 5.35
C THR A 5 -6.71 -0.88 6.08
N LEU A 6 -5.59 -0.17 6.25
CA LEU A 6 -4.45 -0.69 7.03
C LEU A 6 -4.86 -1.11 8.44
N ARG A 7 -5.61 -0.28 9.17
CA ARG A 7 -6.11 -0.60 10.51
C ARG A 7 -7.04 -1.81 10.54
N PHE A 8 -7.88 -1.97 9.52
CA PHE A 8 -8.73 -3.17 9.39
C PHE A 8 -7.91 -4.46 9.29
N PHE A 9 -6.73 -4.39 8.66
CA PHE A 9 -5.77 -5.48 8.60
C PHE A 9 -4.85 -5.57 9.85
N GLY A 10 -5.15 -4.84 10.92
CA GLY A 10 -4.40 -4.90 12.18
C GLY A 10 -3.16 -4.01 12.22
N TRP A 11 -2.94 -3.17 11.20
CA TRP A 11 -1.77 -2.29 11.16
C TRP A 11 -2.03 -0.95 11.87
N GLU A 12 -1.14 -0.58 12.79
CA GLU A 12 -1.11 0.75 13.38
C GLU A 12 -0.64 1.78 12.35
N ALA A 13 -1.60 2.50 11.76
CA ALA A 13 -1.35 3.47 10.70
C ALA A 13 -1.88 4.87 11.05
N LYS A 14 -1.13 5.91 10.64
CA LYS A 14 -1.46 7.33 10.81
C LYS A 14 -1.34 8.08 9.48
N ARG A 15 -2.12 9.14 9.31
CA ARG A 15 -2.04 10.04 8.15
C ARG A 15 -1.01 11.12 8.43
N THR A 16 -0.11 11.39 7.51
CA THR A 16 1.01 12.34 7.70
C THR A 16 1.01 13.46 6.66
N GLY A 17 0.67 13.17 5.40
CA GLY A 17 0.81 14.14 4.29
C GLY A 17 -0.16 15.34 4.27
N PHE A 18 -1.33 15.28 4.90
CA PHE A 18 -2.39 16.30 4.69
C PHE A 18 -2.06 17.70 5.23
N HIS A 19 -1.25 17.80 6.29
CA HIS A 19 -0.85 19.10 6.85
C HIS A 19 0.51 19.57 6.31
N GLN A 20 1.30 18.70 5.69
CA GLN A 20 2.67 18.97 5.26
C GLN A 20 2.80 19.28 3.77
N SER A 21 1.87 18.81 2.93
CA SER A 21 1.78 19.22 1.52
C SER A 21 1.48 20.72 1.36
N GLN A 22 0.89 21.37 2.37
CA GLN A 22 0.72 22.83 2.43
C GLN A 22 1.98 23.57 2.89
N MET A 23 2.97 22.85 3.43
CA MET A 23 4.20 23.38 4.04
C MET A 23 5.46 23.07 3.20
N GLY A 24 5.30 22.47 2.00
CA GLY A 24 6.42 22.14 1.12
C GLY A 24 7.35 21.03 1.64
N CYS A 25 6.87 20.17 2.56
CA CYS A 25 7.68 19.09 3.12
C CYS A 25 7.24 17.75 2.51
N GLU A 26 8.18 17.06 1.86
CA GLU A 26 7.96 15.72 1.28
C GLU A 26 7.90 14.68 2.39
N SER A 27 6.68 14.34 2.80
CA SER A 27 6.41 13.30 3.79
C SER A 27 5.42 12.31 3.22
N PRO A 28 5.55 11.00 3.54
CA PRO A 28 4.66 9.98 2.98
C PRO A 28 3.21 10.26 3.37
N ASP A 29 2.26 9.84 2.53
CA ASP A 29 0.82 10.04 2.78
C ASP A 29 0.35 9.36 4.07
N VAL A 30 0.98 8.22 4.39
CA VAL A 30 0.66 7.35 5.51
C VAL A 30 1.95 6.83 6.14
N THR A 31 2.02 6.85 7.47
CA THR A 31 3.08 6.18 8.23
C THR A 31 2.51 4.96 8.95
N CYS A 32 3.20 3.83 8.82
CA CYS A 32 2.97 2.60 9.58
C CYS A 32 4.34 1.98 9.89
N GLU A 33 4.78 2.00 11.16
CA GLU A 33 6.14 1.58 11.54
C GLU A 33 6.41 0.11 11.19
N ALA A 34 5.39 -0.74 11.34
CA ALA A 34 5.48 -2.16 10.99
C ALA A 34 5.60 -2.43 9.48
N LEU A 35 5.28 -1.43 8.65
CA LEU A 35 5.45 -1.45 7.19
C LEU A 35 6.52 -0.43 6.76
N SER A 36 7.51 -0.16 7.60
CA SER A 36 8.57 0.83 7.34
C SER A 36 9.40 0.63 6.06
N PRO A 37 9.55 -0.59 5.48
CA PRO A 37 10.16 -0.73 4.16
C PRO A 37 9.26 -0.28 3.00
N ILE A 38 7.96 -0.04 3.24
CA ILE A 38 7.00 0.30 2.19
C ILE A 38 6.63 1.78 2.28
N ARG A 39 6.81 2.50 1.17
CA ARG A 39 6.32 3.88 1.03
C ARG A 39 5.04 3.89 0.22
N PHE A 40 3.95 4.36 0.81
CA PHE A 40 2.66 4.46 0.13
C PHE A 40 2.45 5.82 -0.54
N GLU A 41 2.16 5.78 -1.84
CA GLU A 41 1.60 6.91 -2.60
C GLU A 41 0.10 6.68 -2.80
N VAL A 42 -0.76 7.50 -2.18
CA VAL A 42 -2.20 7.24 -2.13
C VAL A 42 -2.96 8.10 -3.14
N LYS A 43 -3.56 7.47 -4.15
CA LYS A 43 -4.36 8.17 -5.18
C LYS A 43 -5.86 7.88 -5.03
N ASN A 44 -6.67 8.93 -5.05
CA ASN A 44 -8.14 8.82 -5.03
C ASN A 44 -8.74 9.67 -6.16
N THR A 45 -8.50 9.23 -7.39
CA THR A 45 -8.93 9.92 -8.61
C THR A 45 -9.64 8.94 -9.54
N LYS A 46 -10.56 9.42 -10.38
CA LYS A 46 -11.23 8.56 -11.37
C LYS A 46 -10.30 8.15 -12.52
N LEU A 47 -9.47 9.07 -12.97
CA LEU A 47 -8.53 8.83 -14.06
C LEU A 47 -7.26 8.18 -13.52
N CYS A 48 -6.80 7.16 -14.24
CA CYS A 48 -5.52 6.52 -14.01
C CYS A 48 -4.41 7.33 -14.71
N LYS A 49 -3.42 7.80 -13.95
CA LYS A 49 -2.23 8.49 -14.48
C LYS A 49 -0.97 7.72 -14.09
N ILE A 50 -0.92 6.46 -14.50
CA ILE A 50 0.04 5.50 -13.94
C ILE A 50 1.51 5.94 -14.08
N LYS A 51 1.90 6.49 -15.24
CA LYS A 51 3.29 6.94 -15.48
C LYS A 51 3.71 8.04 -14.50
N ASP A 52 2.85 9.05 -14.34
CA ASP A 52 3.11 10.16 -13.42
C ASP A 52 3.20 9.67 -11.97
N TRP A 53 2.34 8.72 -11.59
CA TRP A 53 2.31 8.16 -10.24
C TRP A 53 3.52 7.29 -9.93
N MET A 54 3.99 6.50 -10.89
CA MET A 54 5.23 5.72 -10.75
C MET A 54 6.42 6.65 -10.57
N SER A 55 6.55 7.66 -11.43
CA SER A 55 7.64 8.64 -11.32
C SER A 55 7.64 9.38 -9.99
N GLN A 56 6.47 9.74 -9.45
CA GLN A 56 6.36 10.39 -8.15
C GLN A 56 6.70 9.43 -7.00
N ALA A 57 6.14 8.21 -7.02
CA ALA A 57 6.36 7.23 -5.96
C ALA A 57 7.83 6.81 -5.86
N GLU A 58 8.49 6.60 -7.00
CA GLU A 58 9.92 6.26 -7.09
C GLU A 58 10.80 7.43 -6.63
N GLY A 59 10.49 8.67 -7.06
CA GLY A 59 11.26 9.86 -6.70
C GLY A 59 11.23 10.18 -5.20
N ASP A 60 10.11 9.92 -4.54
CA ASP A 60 9.92 10.19 -3.12
C ASP A 60 10.47 9.07 -2.20
N CYS A 61 10.85 7.92 -2.76
CA CYS A 61 11.38 6.78 -2.00
C CYS A 61 12.85 6.95 -1.63
N LYS A 62 13.19 6.47 -0.43
CA LYS A 62 14.60 6.25 -0.07
C LYS A 62 15.14 4.98 -0.78
N PRO A 63 16.46 4.83 -0.93
CA PRO A 63 17.06 3.68 -1.64
C PRO A 63 16.69 2.28 -1.12
N TRP A 64 16.19 2.18 0.11
CA TRP A 64 15.78 0.93 0.75
C TRP A 64 14.25 0.80 0.92
N GLU A 65 13.49 1.80 0.47
CA GLU A 65 12.02 1.78 0.51
C GLU A 65 11.48 1.21 -0.80
N ILE A 66 10.41 0.43 -0.71
CA ILE A 66 9.65 -0.10 -1.84
C ILE A 66 8.50 0.87 -2.13
N PRO A 67 8.44 1.51 -3.31
CA PRO A 67 7.33 2.36 -3.70
C PRO A 67 6.08 1.50 -3.95
N VAL A 68 4.97 1.83 -3.27
CA VAL A 68 3.68 1.19 -3.52
C VAL A 68 2.62 2.26 -3.75
N ILE A 69 2.03 2.26 -4.94
CA ILE A 69 0.90 3.12 -5.25
C ILE A 69 -0.37 2.40 -4.83
N VAL A 70 -1.20 3.05 -4.03
CA VAL A 70 -2.53 2.55 -3.67
C VAL A 70 -3.59 3.49 -4.24
N TRP A 71 -4.26 3.00 -5.28
CA TRP A 71 -5.25 3.74 -6.03
C TRP A 71 -6.65 3.27 -5.68
N ARG A 72 -7.50 4.20 -5.25
CA ARG A 72 -8.93 3.95 -5.11
C ARG A 72 -9.63 4.13 -6.46
N HIS A 73 -10.03 3.02 -7.06
CA HIS A 73 -10.89 3.02 -8.23
C HIS A 73 -12.29 2.59 -7.79
N GLU A 74 -13.26 3.50 -7.86
CA GLU A 74 -14.62 3.27 -7.36
C GLU A 74 -14.64 2.85 -5.87
N ALA A 75 -15.19 1.68 -5.57
CA ALA A 75 -15.27 1.11 -4.22
C ALA A 75 -14.10 0.20 -3.86
N ARG A 76 -13.13 -0.02 -4.77
CA ARG A 76 -11.99 -0.93 -4.55
C ARG A 76 -10.65 -0.19 -4.46
N TRP A 77 -9.72 -0.80 -3.75
CA TRP A 77 -8.31 -0.41 -3.75
C TRP A 77 -7.53 -1.29 -4.72
N VAL A 78 -6.67 -0.67 -5.51
CA VAL A 78 -5.71 -1.32 -6.39
C VAL A 78 -4.33 -0.96 -5.89
N ALA A 79 -3.50 -1.96 -5.60
CA ALA A 79 -2.09 -1.76 -5.29
C ALA A 79 -1.26 -1.96 -6.56
N ILE A 80 -0.29 -1.09 -6.78
CA ILE A 80 0.59 -1.14 -7.94
C ILE A 80 2.03 -0.98 -7.44
N LEU A 81 2.88 -1.94 -7.82
CA LEU A 81 4.31 -1.87 -7.61
C LEU A 81 4.94 -1.45 -8.93
N PRO A 82 5.66 -0.32 -8.99
CA PRO A 82 6.34 0.13 -10.20
C PRO A 82 7.37 -0.88 -10.72
N ASN A 83 8.00 -1.61 -9.80
CA ASN A 83 9.02 -2.61 -10.06
C ASN A 83 8.50 -4.03 -9.76
N ALA A 84 8.69 -4.97 -10.69
CA ALA A 84 8.22 -6.35 -10.52
C ALA A 84 9.12 -7.14 -9.56
N GLU A 85 10.40 -6.81 -9.51
CA GLU A 85 11.40 -7.42 -8.66
C GLU A 85 11.07 -7.21 -7.18
N ASP A 86 10.60 -6.02 -6.80
CA ASP A 86 10.15 -5.72 -5.43
C ASP A 86 8.96 -6.62 -5.04
N PHE A 87 8.04 -6.89 -5.98
CA PHE A 87 6.93 -7.82 -5.75
C PHE A 87 7.45 -9.24 -5.49
N LEU A 88 8.40 -9.71 -6.30
CA LEU A 88 8.99 -11.03 -6.12
C LEU A 88 9.76 -11.12 -4.79
N GLU A 89 10.49 -10.07 -4.39
CA GLU A 89 11.17 -10.01 -3.11
C GLU A 89 10.19 -10.08 -1.93
N ILE A 90 9.07 -9.35 -2.00
CA ILE A 90 8.01 -9.44 -0.99
C ILE A 90 7.49 -10.88 -0.89
N LEU A 91 7.23 -11.54 -2.01
CA LEU A 91 6.76 -12.93 -2.01
C LEU A 91 7.78 -13.89 -1.39
N GLN A 92 9.08 -13.72 -1.66
CA GLN A 92 10.13 -14.54 -1.08
C GLN A 92 10.21 -14.43 0.45
N LYS A 93 9.83 -13.27 1.00
CA LYS A 93 9.83 -13.01 2.45
C LYS A 93 8.47 -13.25 3.10
N SER A 94 7.44 -13.63 2.34
CA SER A 94 6.08 -13.84 2.83
C SER A 94 5.80 -15.32 3.10
N ASP A 95 4.96 -15.60 4.09
CA ASP A 95 4.44 -16.96 4.31
C ASP A 95 3.22 -17.23 3.42
N LEU A 96 3.48 -17.71 2.19
CA LEU A 96 2.42 -18.03 1.24
C LEU A 96 1.57 -19.25 1.65
N LYS A 97 2.11 -20.12 2.52
CA LYS A 97 1.40 -21.30 2.99
C LYS A 97 0.38 -20.91 4.06
N ASP A 98 0.76 -20.11 5.05
CA ASP A 98 -0.20 -19.53 5.98
C ASP A 98 -1.30 -18.76 5.24
N LEU A 99 -0.92 -17.94 4.25
CA LEU A 99 -1.91 -17.21 3.43
C LEU A 99 -2.92 -18.13 2.73
N GLU A 100 -2.47 -19.25 2.18
CA GLU A 100 -3.35 -20.26 1.57
C GLU A 100 -4.31 -20.86 2.61
N GLU A 101 -3.79 -21.29 3.76
CA GLU A 101 -4.58 -21.89 4.84
C GLU A 101 -5.67 -20.93 5.34
N GLN A 102 -5.32 -19.66 5.60
CA GLN A 102 -6.27 -18.63 6.01
C GLN A 102 -7.37 -18.40 4.97
N ARG A 103 -7.03 -18.40 3.67
CA ARG A 103 -8.03 -18.25 2.59
C ARG A 103 -8.98 -19.43 2.52
N GLN A 104 -8.49 -20.66 2.68
CA GLN A 104 -9.34 -21.83 2.70
C GLN A 104 -10.30 -21.81 3.90
N ILE A 105 -9.85 -21.36 5.07
CA ILE A 105 -10.68 -21.19 6.27
C ILE A 105 -11.78 -20.15 6.00
N ASN A 106 -11.41 -18.96 5.50
CA ASN A 106 -12.34 -17.86 5.26
C ASN A 106 -13.39 -18.16 4.17
N ASN A 107 -13.05 -19.03 3.21
CA ASN A 107 -13.95 -19.42 2.11
C ASN A 107 -14.79 -20.67 2.42
N LYS A 108 -14.61 -21.33 3.59
CA LYS A 108 -15.49 -22.43 3.98
C LYS A 108 -16.90 -21.88 4.21
N PRO A 109 -17.95 -22.50 3.61
CA PRO A 109 -19.31 -22.08 3.86
C PRO A 109 -19.59 -22.19 5.36
N LYS A 110 -20.09 -21.11 5.95
CA LYS A 110 -20.58 -21.15 7.34
C LYS A 110 -21.70 -22.19 7.38
N LYS A 111 -21.53 -23.24 8.18
CA LYS A 111 -22.61 -24.22 8.41
C LYS A 111 -23.83 -23.43 8.89
N ALA A 112 -24.92 -23.54 8.14
CA ALA A 112 -26.22 -22.95 8.46
C ALA A 112 -26.76 -23.56 9.77
#